data_AF-A0A947PS75-F1
#
_entry.id   AF-A0A947PS75-F1
#
_cell.length_a   1.000
_cell.length_b   1.000
_cell.length_c   1.000
_cell.angle_alpha   90.00
_cell.angle_beta   90.00
_cell.angle_gamma   90.00
#
_symmetry.space_group_name_H-M   'P 1'
#
loop_
_entity.id
_entity.type
_entity.pdbx_description
1 polymer ?
#
loop_
_entity_poly.entity_id
_entity_poly.type
_entity_poly.pdbx_seq_one_letter_code
_entity_poly.pdbx_strand_id
1 'polypeptide(L)'
;LRIGSSFPEPRNRRMLATWMSYDDLERLVVASLTAPVVGHSIIYGMGDNTTTWWDNTLARHIGYRPQDSSEPFRAKVEAADPRPDLTDPAVIYQGGPFVRTGPFD
;
A
#
# COMPACT_ATOMS: atom_id res chain seq x y z
N LEU A 1 -7.40 -3.03 -9.68
CA LEU A 1 -6.74 -2.89 -8.36
C LEU A 1 -5.33 -2.33 -8.55
N ARG A 2 -4.97 -1.23 -7.88
CA ARG A 2 -3.61 -0.68 -7.84
C ARG A 2 -2.93 -1.18 -6.57
N ILE A 3 -2.32 -2.36 -6.63
CA ILE A 3 -1.72 -3.01 -5.46
C ILE A 3 -0.53 -2.18 -4.97
N GLY A 4 -0.51 -1.84 -3.68
CA GLY A 4 0.61 -1.15 -3.06
C GLY A 4 1.80 -2.08 -2.81
N SER A 5 1.79 -2.80 -1.70
CA SER A 5 2.88 -3.71 -1.30
C SER A 5 2.33 -4.89 -0.51
N SER A 6 1.95 -5.96 -1.21
CA SER A 6 1.42 -7.18 -0.61
C SER A 6 2.57 -8.12 -0.19
N PHE A 7 2.84 -8.18 1.10
CA PHE A 7 3.95 -8.95 1.68
C PHE A 7 3.58 -9.43 3.10
N PRO A 8 4.32 -10.38 3.70
CA PRO A 8 4.04 -10.83 5.07
C PRO A 8 4.16 -9.71 6.12
N GLU A 9 5.08 -8.77 5.92
CA GLU A 9 5.26 -7.57 6.75
C GLU A 9 5.85 -6.42 5.90
N PRO A 10 5.66 -5.14 6.28
CA PRO A 10 6.29 -4.01 5.61
C PRO A 10 7.81 -4.04 5.79
N ARG A 11 8.55 -3.88 4.69
CA ARG A 11 10.02 -4.02 4.66
C ARG A 11 10.80 -2.72 4.80
N ASN A 12 10.14 -1.58 4.60
CA ASN A 12 10.76 -0.26 4.61
C ASN A 12 9.72 0.84 4.89
N ARG A 13 10.19 2.07 5.14
CA ARG A 13 9.34 3.21 5.51
C ARG A 13 8.22 3.49 4.51
N ARG A 14 8.46 3.32 3.20
CA ARG A 14 7.41 3.45 2.18
C ARG A 14 6.26 2.48 2.41
N MET A 15 6.56 1.24 2.81
CA MET A 15 5.52 0.24 3.07
C MET A 15 4.66 0.57 4.29
N LEU A 16 5.06 1.49 5.19
CA LEU A 16 4.16 1.98 6.24
C LEU A 16 2.94 2.74 5.66
N ALA A 17 3.00 3.17 4.40
CA ALA A 17 1.86 3.74 3.71
C ALA A 17 1.21 2.76 2.72
N THR A 18 2.03 1.95 2.05
CA THR A 18 1.59 1.14 0.90
C THR A 18 1.31 -0.32 1.21
N TRP A 19 1.59 -0.79 2.43
CA TRP A 19 1.48 -2.21 2.76
C TRP A 19 0.03 -2.69 2.79
N MET A 20 -0.14 -3.97 2.45
CA MET A 20 -1.38 -4.72 2.52
C MET A 20 -1.00 -6.15 2.94
N SER A 21 -1.70 -6.72 3.90
CA SER A 21 -1.51 -8.13 4.24
C SER A 21 -2.03 -9.03 3.11
N TYR A 22 -1.68 -10.32 3.15
CA TYR A 22 -2.28 -11.28 2.24
C TYR A 22 -3.78 -11.46 2.48
N ASP A 23 -4.21 -11.42 3.75
CA ASP A 23 -5.62 -11.52 4.11
C ASP A 23 -6.41 -10.32 3.58
N ASP A 24 -5.86 -9.11 3.63
CA ASP A 24 -6.51 -7.92 3.06
C ASP A 24 -6.48 -7.91 1.52
N LEU A 25 -5.44 -8.47 0.89
CA LEU A 25 -5.47 -8.72 -0.54
C LEU A 25 -6.61 -9.67 -0.91
N GLU A 26 -6.77 -10.77 -0.17
CA GLU A 26 -7.88 -11.71 -0.35
C GLU A 26 -9.23 -11.01 -0.16
N ARG A 27 -9.43 -10.28 0.94
CA ARG A 27 -10.65 -9.52 1.21
C ARG A 27 -10.98 -8.54 0.10
N LEU A 28 -9.99 -7.85 -0.45
CA LEU A 28 -10.17 -6.93 -1.59
C LEU A 28 -10.61 -7.67 -2.85
N VAL A 29 -9.99 -8.81 -3.17
CA VAL A 29 -10.36 -9.64 -4.31
C VAL A 29 -11.78 -10.18 -4.15
N VAL A 30 -12.11 -10.74 -2.98
CA VAL A 30 -13.45 -11.26 -2.67
C VAL A 30 -14.49 -10.16 -2.77
N ALA A 31 -14.27 -8.99 -2.17
CA ALA A 31 -15.18 -7.84 -2.27
C ALA A 31 -15.37 -7.41 -3.73
N SER A 32 -14.30 -7.38 -4.53
CA SER A 32 -14.37 -7.01 -5.95
C SER A 32 -15.14 -8.03 -6.80
N LEU A 33 -15.11 -9.32 -6.44
CA LEU A 33 -15.83 -10.38 -7.15
C LEU A 33 -17.29 -10.53 -6.71
N THR A 34 -17.64 -10.06 -5.51
CA THR A 34 -18.95 -10.29 -4.89
C THR A 34 -19.79 -9.01 -4.75
N ALA A 35 -19.24 -7.83 -5.07
CA ALA A 35 -19.99 -6.59 -5.03
C ALA A 35 -21.19 -6.66 -6.02
N PRO A 36 -22.41 -6.27 -5.59
CA PRO A 36 -23.60 -6.33 -6.44
C PRO A 36 -23.47 -5.55 -7.75
N VAL A 37 -22.71 -4.45 -7.73
CA VAL A 37 -22.39 -3.62 -8.90
C VAL A 37 -20.93 -3.21 -8.81
N VAL A 38 -20.07 -3.87 -9.58
CA VAL A 38 -18.63 -3.56 -9.62
C VAL A 38 -18.32 -2.40 -10.58
N GLY A 39 -18.89 -2.43 -11.79
CA GLY A 39 -18.55 -1.48 -12.86
C GLY A 39 -17.06 -1.53 -13.25
N HIS A 40 -16.52 -0.38 -13.66
CA HIS A 40 -15.07 -0.17 -13.79
C HIS A 40 -14.58 0.74 -12.66
N SER A 41 -14.04 0.12 -11.61
CA SER A 41 -13.66 0.81 -10.38
C SER A 41 -12.17 0.73 -10.12
N ILE A 42 -11.56 1.89 -9.85
CA ILE A 42 -10.16 1.99 -9.43
C ILE A 42 -10.13 1.95 -7.91
N ILE A 43 -9.35 1.01 -7.37
CA ILE A 43 -9.15 0.83 -5.94
C ILE A 43 -7.66 0.71 -5.68
N TYR A 44 -7.15 1.44 -4.71
CA TYR A 44 -5.79 1.29 -4.20
C TYR A 44 -5.75 0.19 -3.14
N GLY A 45 -4.92 -0.83 -3.38
CA GLY A 45 -4.76 -1.96 -2.47
C GLY A 45 -3.76 -1.64 -1.37
N MET A 46 -4.28 -1.26 -0.20
CA MET A 46 -3.57 -1.02 1.04
C MET A 46 -4.39 -1.55 2.22
N GLY A 47 -3.73 -1.88 3.32
CA GLY A 47 -4.37 -2.15 4.62
C GLY A 47 -4.91 -0.87 5.27
N ASP A 48 -5.35 -0.97 6.52
CA ASP A 48 -5.81 0.16 7.34
C ASP A 48 -4.60 0.88 7.98
N ASN A 49 -3.68 1.31 7.11
CA ASN A 49 -2.43 1.92 7.52
C ASN A 49 -2.67 3.32 8.09
N THR A 50 -2.10 3.61 9.27
CA THR A 50 -2.18 4.95 9.89
C THR A 50 -1.56 6.03 8.99
N THR A 51 -0.48 5.70 8.27
CA THR A 51 0.02 6.53 7.19
C THR A 51 -0.68 6.13 5.90
N THR A 52 -1.31 7.08 5.21
CA THR A 52 -2.05 6.80 3.96
C THR A 52 -1.76 7.88 2.92
N TRP A 53 -1.61 7.45 1.66
CA TRP A 53 -1.42 8.35 0.51
C TRP A 53 -2.59 8.36 -0.46
N TRP A 54 -3.47 7.36 -0.34
CA TRP A 54 -4.48 7.06 -1.34
C TRP A 54 -5.88 7.16 -0.73
N ASP A 55 -6.82 7.69 -1.49
CA ASP A 55 -8.22 7.77 -1.08
C ASP A 55 -9.05 6.79 -1.91
N ASN A 56 -9.76 5.89 -1.21
CA ASN A 56 -10.66 4.92 -1.80
C ASN A 56 -12.15 5.33 -1.68
N THR A 57 -12.46 6.59 -1.37
CA THR A 57 -13.84 7.07 -1.15
C THR A 57 -14.78 6.75 -2.31
N LEU A 58 -14.35 6.93 -3.56
CA LEU A 58 -15.15 6.60 -4.74
C LEU A 58 -15.34 5.08 -4.96
N ALA A 59 -14.45 4.27 -4.39
CA ALA A 59 -14.49 2.80 -4.47
C ALA A 59 -15.24 2.13 -3.31
N ARG A 60 -15.78 2.90 -2.35
CA ARG A 60 -16.48 2.33 -1.16
C ARG A 60 -17.64 1.41 -1.50
N HIS A 61 -18.26 1.59 -2.67
CA HIS A 61 -19.35 0.74 -3.17
C HIS A 61 -18.93 -0.72 -3.39
N ILE A 62 -17.62 -1.00 -3.52
CA ILE A 62 -17.08 -2.35 -3.65
C ILE A 62 -17.14 -3.11 -2.32
N GLY A 63 -17.25 -2.40 -1.19
CA GLY A 63 -17.40 -3.03 0.13
C GLY A 63 -16.11 -3.56 0.76
N TYR A 64 -14.95 -3.32 0.13
CA TYR A 64 -13.65 -3.62 0.74
C TYR A 64 -13.42 -2.74 1.99
N ARG A 65 -13.11 -3.40 3.11
CA ARG A 65 -12.71 -2.77 4.38
C ARG A 65 -11.46 -3.50 4.90
N PRO A 66 -10.26 -2.91 4.80
CA PRO A 66 -9.06 -3.55 5.33
C PRO A 66 -9.18 -3.76 6.84
N GLN A 67 -8.51 -4.79 7.34
CA GLN A 67 -8.49 -5.13 8.77
C GLN A 67 -7.09 -5.07 9.36
N ASP A 68 -6.06 -5.19 8.52
CA ASP A 68 -4.67 -5.23 8.96
C ASP A 68 -4.01 -3.88 8.75
N SER A 69 -3.14 -3.48 9.67
CA SER A 69 -2.42 -2.21 9.62
C SER A 69 -0.92 -2.43 9.64
N SER A 70 -0.16 -1.58 8.94
CA SER A 70 1.29 -1.56 9.03
C SER A 70 1.81 -0.99 10.36
N GLU A 71 0.95 -0.35 11.16
CA GLU A 71 1.36 0.40 12.35
C GLU A 71 2.13 -0.41 13.41
N PRO A 72 1.78 -1.68 13.71
CA PRO A 72 2.57 -2.50 14.64
C PRO A 72 4.04 -2.69 14.23
N PHE A 73 4.35 -2.53 12.94
CA PHE A 73 5.70 -2.69 12.40
C PHE A 73 6.49 -1.38 12.36
N ARG A 74 5.86 -0.21 12.63
CA ARG A 74 6.48 1.12 12.50
C ARG A 74 7.82 1.20 13.24
N ALA A 75 7.85 0.85 14.52
CA ALA A 75 9.05 0.95 15.34
C ALA A 75 10.21 0.12 14.76
N LYS A 76 9.94 -1.12 14.31
CA LYS A 76 10.94 -1.99 13.67
C LYS A 76 11.46 -1.39 12.37
N VAL A 77 10.56 -0.89 11.52
CA VAL A 77 10.90 -0.30 10.21
C VAL A 77 11.71 0.99 10.36
N GLU A 78 11.30 1.87 11.28
CA GLU A 78 11.98 3.15 11.51
C GLU A 78 13.34 2.96 12.19
N ALA A 79 13.51 1.94 13.04
CA ALA A 79 14.79 1.57 13.63
C ALA A 79 15.77 0.99 12.60
N ALA A 80 15.28 0.27 11.58
CA ALA A 80 16.10 -0.30 10.51
C ALA A 80 16.64 0.77 9.54
N ASP A 81 15.97 1.92 9.43
CA ASP A 81 16.40 3.08 8.64
C ASP A 81 16.15 4.37 9.44
N PRO A 82 17.03 4.70 10.41
CA PRO A 82 16.80 5.80 11.35
C PRO A 82 16.98 7.18 10.71
N ARG A 83 17.65 7.28 9.55
CA ARG A 83 17.98 8.53 8.88
C ARG A 83 17.87 8.35 7.36
N PRO A 84 16.65 8.30 6.80
CA PRO A 84 16.47 8.20 5.36
C PRO A 84 17.06 9.43 4.67
N ASP A 85 17.71 9.24 3.52
CA ASP A 85 18.13 10.34 2.66
C ASP A 85 16.89 11.01 2.04
N LEU A 86 16.58 12.23 2.49
CA LEU A 86 15.40 12.96 2.03
C LEU A 86 15.54 13.53 0.61
N THR A 87 16.75 13.48 0.03
CA THR A 87 16.99 13.88 -1.35
C THR A 87 16.85 12.72 -2.33
N ASP A 88 16.76 11.50 -1.81
CA ASP A 88 16.66 10.29 -2.60
C ASP A 88 15.31 10.21 -3.33
N PRO A 89 15.28 10.07 -4.67
CA PRO A 89 14.04 9.95 -5.42
C PRO A 89 13.11 8.83 -4.93
N ALA A 90 13.62 7.71 -4.43
CA ALA A 90 12.79 6.61 -3.93
C ALA A 90 12.15 6.92 -2.56
N VAL A 91 12.65 7.92 -1.84
CA VAL A 91 12.03 8.44 -0.61
C VAL A 91 11.00 9.53 -0.95
N ILE A 92 11.28 10.34 -1.97
CA ILE A 92 10.41 11.43 -2.42
C ILE A 92 9.14 10.91 -3.12
N TYR A 93 9.26 9.92 -4.01
CA TYR A 93 8.17 9.47 -4.87
C TYR A 93 7.51 8.18 -4.39
N GLN A 94 6.20 8.09 -4.58
CA GLN A 94 5.39 6.91 -4.18
C GLN A 94 5.82 5.61 -4.85
N GLY A 95 6.46 5.68 -6.03
CA GLY A 95 6.99 4.54 -6.77
C GLY A 95 8.13 3.81 -6.04
N GLY A 96 8.76 4.44 -5.05
CA GLY A 96 9.87 3.84 -4.33
C GLY A 96 11.05 3.53 -5.27
N PRO A 97 11.77 2.42 -5.06
CA PRO A 97 12.96 2.07 -5.84
C PRO A 97 12.77 2.05 -7.37
N PHE A 98 11.54 1.84 -7.86
CA PHE A 98 11.23 1.85 -9.29
C PHE A 98 11.59 3.17 -9.98
N VAL A 99 11.59 4.30 -9.27
CA VAL A 99 12.01 5.59 -9.86
C VAL A 99 13.53 5.67 -10.04
N ARG A 100 14.28 4.77 -9.40
CA ARG A 100 15.72 4.56 -9.63
C ARG A 100 15.98 3.40 -10.58
N THR A 101 14.97 2.84 -11.25
CA THR A 101 15.17 1.73 -12.17
C THR A 101 14.70 2.14 -13.56
N GLY A 102 15.64 2.27 -14.49
CA GLY A 102 15.37 2.38 -15.91
C GLY A 102 16.34 1.52 -16.72
N PRO A 103 16.19 1.42 -18.04
CA PRO A 103 17.38 1.63 -18.85
C PRO A 103 17.81 3.08 -18.59
N PHE A 104 18.83 3.24 -17.75
CA PHE A 104 19.64 4.45 -17.80
C PHE A 104 20.62 4.20 -18.93
N ASP A 105 20.72 5.14 -19.87
CA ASP A 105 21.62 5.03 -21.02
C ASP A 105 23.04 4.57 -20.63
#